data_AF-A0A4D4KX34-F1
#
_entry.id   AF-A0A4D4KX34-F1
#
_cell.length_a   1.000
_cell.length_b   1.000
_cell.length_c   1.000
_cell.angle_alpha   90.00
_cell.angle_beta   90.00
_cell.angle_gamma   90.00
#
_symmetry.space_group_name_H-M   'P 1'
#
loop_
_entity.id
_entity.type
_entity.pdbx_description
1 polymer ?
#
loop_
_entity_poly.entity_id
_entity_poly.type
_entity_poly.pdbx_seq_one_letter_code
_entity_poly.pdbx_strand_id
1 'polypeptide(L)'
;MGPRKTVRTSLPDAVRASIADSLAAVDAELARRYPGDPGTRQPVHTVYVPADLYTADTVRDWGEQALAALDRHAPDAASFAAVLGLPDELAEPVHSRVRAKLEREPVEDLRIDFEDGYGPRPTPRRTPRPPAPPRSSRPPAPRAPRRPTRASV
;
A
#
# COMPACT_ATOMS: atom_id res chain seq x y z
N MET A 1 -32.30 -13.09 -41.57
CA MET A 1 -31.08 -12.95 -40.74
C MET A 1 -29.91 -12.72 -41.69
N GLY A 2 -29.46 -11.47 -41.86
CA GLY A 2 -28.44 -11.12 -42.86
C GLY A 2 -27.03 -11.57 -42.43
N PRO A 3 -26.14 -11.95 -43.37
CA PRO A 3 -24.81 -12.41 -43.03
C PRO A 3 -24.02 -11.28 -42.34
N ARG A 4 -23.44 -11.58 -41.17
CA ARG A 4 -22.52 -10.68 -40.48
C ARG A 4 -21.31 -10.42 -41.39
N LYS A 5 -21.13 -9.17 -41.82
CA LYS A 5 -19.90 -8.74 -42.49
C LYS A 5 -18.76 -8.79 -41.47
N THR A 6 -17.77 -9.65 -41.71
CA THR A 6 -16.55 -9.69 -40.93
C THR A 6 -15.78 -8.39 -41.19
N VAL A 7 -15.63 -7.54 -40.17
CA VAL A 7 -14.81 -6.34 -40.25
C VAL A 7 -13.37 -6.73 -39.99
N ARG A 8 -12.45 -6.26 -40.83
CA ARG A 8 -11.01 -6.49 -40.65
C ARG A 8 -10.53 -5.71 -39.42
N THR A 9 -9.96 -6.41 -38.45
CA THR A 9 -9.42 -5.86 -37.19
C THR A 9 -7.92 -5.55 -37.25
N SER A 10 -7.30 -5.65 -38.43
CA SER A 10 -5.89 -5.36 -38.68
C SER A 10 -5.68 -4.27 -39.74
N LEU A 11 -4.60 -3.51 -39.58
CA LEU A 11 -4.15 -2.53 -40.55
C LEU A 11 -3.36 -3.23 -41.68
N PRO A 12 -3.58 -2.88 -42.97
CA PRO A 12 -2.74 -3.32 -44.07
C PRO A 12 -1.29 -2.86 -43.90
N ASP A 13 -0.33 -3.64 -44.41
CA ASP A 13 1.10 -3.31 -44.31
C ASP A 13 1.45 -1.97 -44.95
N ALA A 14 0.83 -1.62 -46.08
CA ALA A 14 1.04 -0.32 -46.73
C ALA A 14 0.63 0.85 -45.83
N VAL A 15 -0.44 0.69 -45.04
CA VAL A 15 -0.89 1.72 -44.09
C VAL A 15 0.09 1.80 -42.91
N ARG A 16 0.56 0.66 -42.40
CA ARG A 16 1.57 0.62 -41.34
C ARG A 16 2.88 1.28 -41.77
N ALA A 17 3.33 1.04 -43.01
CA ALA A 17 4.53 1.65 -43.58
C ALA A 17 4.38 3.18 -43.72
N SER A 18 3.26 3.63 -44.28
CA SER A 18 2.97 5.07 -44.42
C SER A 18 2.94 5.80 -43.06
N ILE A 19 2.39 5.16 -42.02
CA ILE A 19 2.40 5.70 -40.64
C ILE A 19 3.83 5.72 -40.10
N ALA A 20 4.61 4.64 -40.26
CA ALA A 20 5.99 4.57 -39.79
C ALA A 20 6.87 5.66 -40.45
N ASP A 21 6.73 5.88 -41.75
CA ASP A 21 7.46 6.94 -42.47
C ASP A 21 7.08 8.33 -41.94
N SER A 22 5.80 8.54 -41.66
CA SER A 22 5.30 9.82 -41.11
C SER A 22 5.81 10.07 -39.68
N LEU A 23 6.06 9.02 -38.90
CA LEU A 23 6.52 9.11 -37.52
C LEU A 23 8.05 9.06 -37.38
N ALA A 24 8.79 8.66 -38.42
CA ALA A 24 10.23 8.41 -38.36
C ALA A 24 11.06 9.55 -37.75
N ALA A 25 10.74 10.80 -38.07
CA ALA A 25 11.42 11.97 -37.49
C ALA A 25 11.13 12.16 -35.99
N VAL A 26 9.89 11.90 -35.57
CA VAL A 26 9.48 11.96 -34.15
C VAL A 26 10.08 10.80 -33.39
N ASP A 27 10.09 9.59 -33.95
CA ASP A 27 10.70 8.41 -33.34
C ASP A 27 12.21 8.62 -33.13
N ALA A 28 12.91 9.20 -34.10
CA ALA A 28 14.32 9.53 -33.96
C ALA A 28 14.57 10.54 -32.83
N GLU A 29 13.71 11.56 -32.71
CA GLU A 29 13.82 12.56 -31.65
C GLU A 29 13.48 11.98 -30.27
N LEU A 30 12.48 11.11 -30.19
CA LEU A 30 12.11 10.39 -28.96
C LEU A 30 13.24 9.46 -28.54
N ALA A 31 13.80 8.66 -29.44
CA ALA A 31 14.92 7.77 -29.14
C ALA A 31 16.14 8.56 -28.64
N ARG A 32 16.39 9.75 -29.18
CA ARG A 32 17.49 10.63 -28.74
C ARG A 32 17.23 11.23 -27.35
N ARG A 33 16.01 11.67 -27.05
CA ARG A 33 15.65 12.28 -25.76
C ARG A 33 15.42 11.26 -24.65
N TYR A 34 14.92 10.09 -25.02
CA TYR A 34 14.52 9.01 -24.13
C TYR A 34 15.15 7.70 -24.64
N PRO A 35 16.47 7.50 -24.41
CA PRO A 35 17.22 6.35 -24.94
C PRO A 35 16.82 4.99 -24.32
N GLY A 36 15.72 4.94 -23.57
CA GLY A 36 15.26 3.79 -22.83
C GLY A 36 15.83 3.72 -21.42
N ASP A 37 15.76 2.54 -20.82
CA ASP A 37 16.27 2.29 -19.47
C ASP A 37 17.81 2.38 -19.49
N PRO A 38 18.42 3.33 -18.75
CA PRO A 38 19.87 3.43 -18.66
C PRO A 38 20.53 2.23 -17.95
N GLY A 39 19.74 1.23 -17.52
CA GLY A 39 20.22 0.06 -16.79
C GLY A 39 20.60 0.40 -15.35
N THR A 40 20.25 1.60 -14.90
CA THR A 40 20.36 1.96 -13.49
C THR A 40 19.29 1.24 -12.69
N ARG A 41 19.55 1.07 -11.40
CA ARG A 41 18.59 0.45 -10.47
C ARG A 41 17.24 1.16 -10.57
N GLN A 42 16.20 0.42 -10.95
CA GLN A 42 14.81 0.89 -10.89
C GLN A 42 14.30 0.80 -9.45
N PRO A 43 13.41 1.74 -9.03
CA PRO A 43 12.73 1.65 -7.75
C PRO A 43 11.99 0.32 -7.65
N VAL A 44 12.16 -0.40 -6.55
CA VAL A 44 11.37 -1.64 -6.34
C VAL A 44 9.94 -1.30 -5.98
N HIS A 45 9.70 -0.11 -5.41
CA HIS A 45 8.37 0.36 -5.06
C HIS A 45 8.22 1.86 -5.34
N THR A 46 7.03 2.22 -5.82
CA THR A 46 6.60 3.60 -6.02
C THR A 46 5.36 3.86 -5.19
N VAL A 47 5.31 4.97 -4.47
CA VAL A 47 4.15 5.38 -3.67
C VAL A 47 3.65 6.74 -4.14
N TYR A 48 2.33 6.86 -4.28
CA TYR A 48 1.66 8.13 -4.59
C TYR A 48 1.04 8.71 -3.32
N VAL A 49 1.25 10.00 -3.11
CA VAL A 49 0.70 10.74 -1.96
C VAL A 49 -0.07 11.95 -2.45
N PRO A 50 -1.34 12.13 -2.05
CA PRO A 50 -2.08 13.35 -2.32
C PRO A 50 -1.33 14.59 -1.82
N ALA A 51 -1.29 15.65 -2.64
CA ALA A 51 -0.52 16.85 -2.34
C ALA A 51 -0.88 17.52 -1.00
N ASP A 52 -2.12 17.38 -0.53
CA ASP A 52 -2.59 17.93 0.76
C ASP A 52 -2.14 17.10 1.98
N LEU A 53 -1.72 15.85 1.77
CA LEU A 53 -1.23 14.96 2.83
C LEU A 53 0.31 14.89 2.89
N TYR A 54 1.00 15.35 1.85
CA TYR A 54 2.45 15.34 1.82
C TYR A 54 3.05 16.39 2.75
N THR A 55 4.07 15.99 3.50
CA THR A 55 4.87 16.85 4.37
C THR A 55 6.36 16.57 4.16
N ALA A 56 7.22 17.50 4.59
CA ALA A 56 8.67 17.29 4.58
C ALA A 56 9.10 16.06 5.40
N ASP A 57 8.30 15.64 6.37
CA ASP A 57 8.57 14.52 7.27
C ASP A 57 8.01 13.18 6.79
N THR A 58 7.17 13.16 5.74
CA THR A 58 6.39 11.97 5.34
C THR A 58 7.26 10.72 5.16
N VAL A 59 8.40 10.85 4.47
CA VAL A 59 9.30 9.71 4.20
C VAL A 59 9.98 9.21 5.49
N ARG A 60 10.39 10.12 6.37
CA ARG A 60 11.02 9.78 7.64
C ARG A 60 10.02 9.06 8.55
N ASP A 61 8.83 9.63 8.71
CA ASP A 61 7.78 9.07 9.57
C ASP A 61 7.34 7.67 9.08
N TRP A 62 7.25 7.46 7.77
CA TRP A 62 6.95 6.15 7.21
C TRP A 62 8.08 5.15 7.39
N GLY A 63 9.34 5.57 7.27
CA GLY A 63 10.50 4.73 7.56
C GLY A 63 10.52 4.25 9.01
N GLU A 64 10.30 5.15 9.96
CA GLU A 64 10.19 4.82 11.39
C GLU A 64 9.04 3.84 11.66
N GLN A 65 7.87 4.07 11.04
CA GLN A 65 6.72 3.16 11.15
C GLN A 65 7.01 1.78 10.55
N ALA A 66 7.69 1.72 9.40
CA ALA A 66 8.06 0.47 8.75
C ALA A 66 9.06 -0.34 9.58
N LEU A 67 10.07 0.32 10.15
CA LEU A 67 11.03 -0.30 11.06
C LEU A 67 10.33 -0.82 12.34
N ALA A 68 9.45 -0.02 12.93
CA ALA A 68 8.67 -0.45 14.09
C ALA A 68 7.75 -1.64 13.78
N ALA A 69 7.21 -1.71 12.56
CA ALA A 69 6.43 -2.87 12.11
C ALA A 69 7.30 -4.10 11.91
N LEU A 70 8.48 -3.95 11.30
CA LEU A 70 9.46 -5.03 11.15
C LEU A 70 9.86 -5.58 12.52
N ASP A 71 10.27 -4.72 13.45
CA ASP A 71 10.69 -5.10 14.80
C ASP A 71 9.58 -5.81 15.58
N ARG A 72 8.31 -5.44 15.35
CA ARG A 72 7.17 -6.05 16.06
C ARG A 72 6.80 -7.43 15.50
N HIS A 73 6.86 -7.60 14.19
CA HIS A 73 6.25 -8.75 13.51
C HIS A 73 7.27 -9.76 12.99
N ALA A 74 8.50 -9.33 12.75
CA ALA A 74 9.59 -10.16 12.27
C ALA A 74 10.94 -9.60 12.78
N PRO A 75 11.19 -9.67 14.11
CA PRO A 75 12.36 -9.06 14.74
C PRO A 75 13.70 -9.69 14.33
N ASP A 76 13.67 -10.91 13.81
CA ASP A 76 14.84 -11.68 13.41
C ASP A 76 14.62 -12.38 12.06
N ALA A 77 15.73 -12.81 11.45
CA ALA A 77 15.74 -13.43 10.13
C ALA A 77 14.88 -14.69 10.04
N ALA A 78 14.84 -15.51 11.10
CA ALA A 78 14.05 -16.74 11.13
C ALA A 78 12.54 -16.43 11.11
N SER A 79 12.11 -15.49 11.95
CA SER A 79 10.72 -15.01 11.99
C SER A 79 10.32 -14.35 10.67
N PHE A 80 11.22 -13.55 10.09
CA PHE A 80 11.01 -12.91 8.79
C PHE A 80 10.85 -13.93 7.65
N ALA A 81 11.73 -14.94 7.61
CA ALA A 81 11.67 -16.00 6.62
C ALA A 81 10.41 -16.85 6.75
N ALA A 82 10.00 -17.18 7.98
CA ALA A 82 8.78 -17.94 8.23
C ALA A 82 7.52 -17.20 7.74
N VAL A 83 7.44 -15.89 7.97
CA VAL A 83 6.30 -15.06 7.52
C VAL A 83 6.23 -14.95 6.00
N LEU A 84 7.39 -14.88 5.33
CA LEU A 84 7.47 -14.70 3.88
C LEU A 84 7.62 -16.00 3.09
N GLY A 85 7.76 -17.15 3.77
CA GLY A 85 8.02 -18.44 3.12
C GLY A 85 9.37 -18.48 2.40
N LEU A 86 10.40 -17.84 2.95
CA LEU A 86 11.74 -17.84 2.37
C LEU A 86 12.52 -19.12 2.76
N PRO A 87 13.38 -19.64 1.87
CA PRO A 87 14.38 -20.65 2.24
C PRO A 87 15.29 -20.14 3.36
N ASP A 88 15.70 -21.04 4.26
CA ASP A 88 16.54 -20.71 5.42
C ASP A 88 17.87 -20.05 5.00
N GLU A 89 18.47 -20.46 3.87
CA GLU A 89 19.70 -19.86 3.35
C GLU A 89 19.53 -18.38 2.91
N LEU A 90 18.29 -17.94 2.66
CA LEU A 90 17.98 -16.55 2.28
C LEU A 90 17.54 -15.69 3.46
N ALA A 91 17.21 -16.29 4.61
CA ALA A 91 16.62 -15.59 5.76
C ALA A 91 17.47 -14.38 6.20
N GLU A 92 18.71 -14.65 6.61
CA GLU A 92 19.65 -13.64 7.08
C GLU A 92 20.02 -12.59 6.01
N PRO A 93 20.47 -13.00 4.80
CA PRO A 93 20.86 -12.04 3.78
C PRO A 93 19.70 -11.14 3.33
N VAL A 94 18.46 -11.64 3.29
CA VAL A 94 17.30 -10.81 2.89
C VAL A 94 16.87 -9.91 4.04
N HIS A 95 16.74 -10.43 5.25
CA HIS A 95 16.35 -9.63 6.42
C HIS A 95 17.29 -8.45 6.65
N SER A 96 18.61 -8.69 6.64
CA SER A 96 19.62 -7.65 6.77
C SER A 96 19.53 -6.58 5.68
N ARG A 97 19.27 -6.98 4.43
CA ARG A 97 19.11 -6.02 3.31
C ARG A 97 17.82 -5.22 3.41
N VAL A 98 16.72 -5.84 3.82
CA VAL A 98 15.43 -5.16 4.01
C VAL A 98 15.56 -4.11 5.11
N ARG A 99 16.13 -4.47 6.26
CA ARG A 99 16.36 -3.52 7.35
C ARG A 99 17.22 -2.34 6.91
N ALA A 100 18.38 -2.60 6.31
CA ALA A 100 19.28 -1.54 5.82
C ALA A 100 18.61 -0.62 4.80
N LYS A 101 17.67 -1.16 4.02
CA LYS A 101 16.91 -0.39 3.04
C LYS A 101 15.86 0.49 3.69
N LEU A 102 15.11 -0.02 4.67
CA LEU A 102 14.17 0.80 5.45
C LEU A 102 14.89 1.92 6.23
N GLU A 103 16.13 1.71 6.65
CA GLU A 103 16.93 2.72 7.34
C GLU A 103 17.44 3.84 6.41
N ARG A 104 17.80 3.51 5.16
CA ARG A 104 18.47 4.45 4.24
C ARG A 104 17.56 5.02 3.16
N GLU A 105 16.68 4.18 2.63
CA GLU A 105 15.80 4.43 1.50
C GLU A 105 14.40 3.81 1.77
N PRO A 106 13.69 4.26 2.82
CA PRO A 106 12.37 3.70 3.18
C PRO A 106 11.32 3.92 2.10
N VAL A 107 11.49 4.96 1.26
CA VAL A 107 10.73 5.15 0.04
C VAL A 107 11.65 5.41 -1.14
N GLU A 108 11.64 4.50 -2.11
CA GLU A 108 12.51 4.60 -3.28
C GLU A 108 12.02 5.57 -4.36
N ASP A 109 10.70 5.64 -4.56
CA ASP A 109 10.07 6.55 -5.50
C ASP A 109 8.77 7.09 -4.89
N LEU A 110 8.82 8.34 -4.44
CA LEU A 110 7.67 9.06 -3.92
C LEU A 110 7.15 10.02 -4.98
N ARG A 111 5.86 9.91 -5.31
CA ARG A 111 5.19 10.78 -6.27
C ARG A 111 4.07 11.54 -5.59
N ILE A 112 4.06 12.85 -5.78
CA ILE A 112 3.01 13.71 -5.22
C ILE A 112 1.93 13.84 -6.28
N ASP A 113 0.73 13.40 -5.93
CA ASP A 113 -0.43 13.47 -6.80
C ASP A 113 -1.27 14.72 -6.51
N PHE A 114 -1.55 15.48 -7.57
CA PHE A 114 -2.34 16.70 -7.53
C PHE A 114 -3.76 16.52 -8.09
N GLU A 115 -4.09 15.37 -8.68
CA GLU A 115 -5.41 15.11 -9.26
C GLU A 115 -6.50 15.09 -8.17
N ASP A 116 -6.21 14.46 -7.03
CA ASP A 116 -7.14 14.34 -5.89
C ASP A 116 -7.07 15.50 -4.87
N GLY A 117 -6.11 16.42 -5.01
CA GLY A 117 -5.75 17.40 -3.98
C GLY A 117 -6.58 18.69 -3.94
N TYR A 118 -7.46 18.95 -4.92
CA TYR A 118 -8.17 20.23 -5.06
C TYR A 118 -9.67 20.20 -4.68
N GLY A 119 -10.17 19.12 -4.07
CA GLY A 119 -11.59 18.97 -3.73
C GLY A 119 -11.91 19.11 -2.24
N PRO A 120 -13.06 19.72 -1.84
CA PRO A 120 -13.57 19.60 -0.47
C PRO A 120 -13.83 18.12 -0.18
N ARG A 121 -13.17 17.59 0.86
CA ARG A 121 -13.33 16.16 1.19
C ARG A 121 -14.80 15.85 1.50
N PRO A 122 -15.41 14.84 0.88
CA PRO A 122 -16.60 14.24 1.48
C PRO A 122 -16.19 13.74 2.88
N THR A 123 -17.01 14.05 3.90
CA THR A 123 -16.76 13.61 5.27
C THR A 123 -16.40 12.13 5.29
N PRO A 124 -15.39 11.70 6.06
CA PRO A 124 -15.01 10.29 6.10
C PRO A 124 -16.27 9.48 6.34
N ARG A 125 -16.60 8.57 5.40
CA ARG A 125 -17.67 7.59 5.63
C ARG A 125 -17.19 6.73 6.78
N ARG A 126 -17.57 7.12 8.00
CA ARG A 126 -17.33 6.35 9.21
C ARG A 126 -17.90 4.97 8.92
N THR A 127 -17.03 3.97 8.79
CA THR A 127 -17.45 2.57 8.80
C THR A 127 -18.40 2.44 9.98
N PRO A 128 -19.69 2.12 9.78
CA PRO A 128 -20.63 2.10 10.89
C PRO A 128 -20.07 1.15 11.94
N ARG A 129 -19.87 1.68 13.15
CA ARG A 129 -19.47 0.88 14.30
C ARG A 129 -20.41 -0.32 14.34
N PRO A 130 -19.92 -1.57 14.42
CA PRO A 130 -20.81 -2.71 14.59
C PRO A 130 -21.76 -2.41 15.76
N PRO A 131 -23.04 -2.79 15.66
CA PRO A 131 -23.99 -2.56 16.73
C PRO A 131 -23.40 -3.10 18.03
N ALA A 132 -23.49 -2.30 19.10
CA ALA A 132 -23.02 -2.72 20.40
C ALA A 132 -23.70 -4.06 20.75
N PRO A 133 -22.98 -5.05 21.29
CA PRO A 133 -23.62 -6.27 21.77
C PRO A 133 -24.72 -5.90 22.78
N PRO A 134 -25.84 -6.63 22.81
CA PRO A 134 -26.91 -6.36 23.76
C PRO A 134 -26.31 -6.35 25.16
N ARG A 135 -26.62 -5.31 25.93
CA ARG A 135 -26.21 -5.23 27.34
C ARG A 135 -26.72 -6.48 28.03
N SER A 136 -25.80 -7.34 28.46
CA SER A 136 -26.15 -8.43 29.35
C SER A 136 -26.72 -7.81 30.62
N SER A 137 -28.02 -8.00 30.82
CA SER A 137 -28.67 -7.70 32.09
C SER A 137 -28.06 -8.63 33.12
N ARG A 138 -27.02 -8.16 33.81
CA ARG A 138 -26.50 -8.82 35.00
C ARG A 138 -27.65 -8.86 36.01
N PRO A 139 -28.07 -10.04 36.49
CA PRO A 139 -29.15 -10.12 37.48
C PRO A 139 -28.71 -9.39 38.75
N PRO A 140 -29.65 -8.74 39.47
CA PRO A 140 -29.33 -8.01 40.69
C PRO A 140 -28.67 -8.95 41.70
N ALA A 141 -27.63 -8.46 42.37
CA ALA A 141 -26.92 -9.21 43.39
C ALA A 141 -27.87 -9.64 44.51
N PRO A 142 -27.70 -10.86 45.09
CA PRO A 142 -28.52 -11.30 46.20
C PRO A 142 -28.35 -10.34 47.39
N ARG A 143 -29.48 -9.97 48.02
CA ARG A 143 -29.48 -9.13 49.22
C ARG A 143 -28.69 -9.82 50.33
N ALA A 144 -27.76 -9.07 50.93
CA ALA A 144 -27.01 -9.52 52.09
C ALA A 144 -27.95 -9.87 53.26
N PRO A 145 -27.65 -10.92 54.04
CA PRO A 145 -28.44 -11.28 55.21
C PRO A 145 -28.41 -10.17 56.25
N ARG A 146 -29.58 -9.85 56.82
CA ARG A 146 -29.71 -8.88 57.90
C ARG A 146 -28.95 -9.39 59.13
N ARG A 147 -28.07 -8.55 59.68
CA ARG A 147 -27.42 -8.79 60.98
C ARG A 147 -28.48 -8.95 62.07
N PRO A 148 -28.35 -9.93 62.98
CA PRO A 148 -29.23 -10.02 64.12
C PRO A 148 -28.96 -8.86 65.08
N THR A 149 -30.02 -8.17 65.47
CA THR A 149 -30.02 -7.22 66.59
C THR A 149 -29.79 -7.98 67.88
N ARG A 150 -28.73 -7.59 68.59
CA ARG A 150 -28.40 -8.04 69.94
C ARG A 150 -29.51 -7.57 70.88
N ALA A 151 -30.29 -8.50 71.44
CA ALA A 151 -31.14 -8.22 72.60
C ALA A 151 -30.30 -8.48 73.86
N SER A 152 -30.14 -7.45 74.69
CA SER A 152 -29.65 -7.57 76.06
C SER A 152 -30.77 -8.16 76.92
N VAL A 153 -30.53 -9.29 77.59
CA VAL A 153 -30.67 -9.55 79.05
C VAL A 153 -29.85 -10.81 79.34
#